data_AF-A0A921EQF1-F1
#
_entry.id   AF-A0A921EQF1-F1
#
_cell.length_a   1.000
_cell.length_b   1.000
_cell.length_c   1.000
_cell.angle_alpha   90.00
_cell.angle_beta   90.00
_cell.angle_gamma   90.00
#
_symmetry.space_group_name_H-M   'P 1'
#
loop_
_entity.id
_entity.type
_entity.pdbx_description
1 polymer ?
#
loop_
_entity_poly.entity_id
_entity_poly.type
_entity_poly.pdbx_seq_one_letter_code
_entity_poly.pdbx_strand_id
1 'polypeptide(L)'
;MTTSRADLDREIALEQAHVDKVYDNLSSATASAKNLAQQGREIFTSDRTDFLREEDGTALFERDAFAYQAARRLAILDAEHEGLVFGRIDLTDLEARYIGRIGVRDEEYEPLVIDWRAPAAEPFYRATPAEPMDVIRRRVLRCRDDKVIGLEDDLLDASANSDLPIFGEGALMASLTRARGRTMKDIVATIQAEQDEAIRAPYQGITVIAGGPGTGKTVVALHRAAFLLYTNRARLEKGGVLVVGPSNVFMNYIERVLPSLGEDSVTLKAIGSVATDVLGLASERVDDALAATVKGSLKMRTVLRRLVRVPLIDNPDALRVRVSVKGDVLSLDERELGKLRDQVLSTTKLNRGRKLATDLVVGALKAKISDDTPVEPHELDDLIREHPALQMFMNAWWPSLTATRVLARLADPALVAQVAGELSAEEQRALAASYGWLATSGETPENARGWSVADIAL
;
A
#
# COMPACT_ATOMS: atom_id res chain seq x y z
N MET A 1 47.90 11.40 -20.53
CA MET A 1 47.59 12.33 -21.65
C MET A 1 46.81 13.49 -21.05
N THR A 2 47.25 14.74 -21.24
CA THR A 2 46.48 15.92 -20.80
C THR A 2 45.33 16.14 -21.77
N THR A 3 44.12 15.74 -21.38
CA THR A 3 42.88 15.99 -22.10
C THR A 3 42.64 17.50 -22.22
N SER A 4 42.52 18.03 -23.44
CA SER A 4 42.33 19.46 -23.67
C SER A 4 40.85 19.85 -23.54
N ARG A 5 40.58 21.14 -23.30
CA ARG A 5 39.20 21.66 -23.29
C ARG A 5 38.48 21.43 -24.63
N ALA A 6 39.22 21.44 -25.75
CA ALA A 6 38.68 21.14 -27.06
C ALA A 6 38.24 19.68 -27.21
N ASP A 7 38.93 18.75 -26.54
CA ASP A 7 38.54 17.34 -26.51
C ASP A 7 37.28 17.14 -25.67
N LEU A 8 37.15 17.86 -24.56
CA LEU A 8 35.94 17.86 -23.74
C LEU A 8 34.73 18.39 -24.51
N ASP A 9 34.87 19.52 -25.21
CA ASP A 9 33.78 20.10 -26.00
C ASP A 9 33.37 19.19 -27.16
N ARG A 10 34.32 18.49 -27.79
CA ARG A 10 34.04 17.47 -28.81
C ARG A 10 33.24 16.31 -28.25
N GLU A 11 33.63 15.79 -27.09
CA GLU A 11 32.95 14.66 -26.46
C GLU A 11 31.55 15.06 -25.98
N ILE A 12 31.38 16.26 -25.42
CA ILE A 12 30.05 16.80 -25.10
C ILE A 12 29.18 16.89 -26.35
N ALA A 13 29.73 17.33 -27.50
CA ALA A 13 28.98 17.39 -28.75
C ALA A 13 28.57 16.01 -29.28
N LEU A 14 29.43 14.99 -29.12
CA LEU A 14 29.10 13.60 -29.47
C LEU A 14 27.97 13.06 -28.59
N GLU A 15 28.05 13.26 -27.27
CA GLU A 15 27.00 12.82 -26.36
C GLU A 15 25.70 13.61 -26.57
N GLN A 16 25.78 14.90 -26.90
CA GLN A 16 24.61 15.72 -27.25
C GLN A 16 23.91 15.18 -28.49
N ALA A 17 24.65 14.79 -29.54
CA ALA A 17 24.07 14.23 -30.75
C ALA A 17 23.32 12.91 -30.47
N HIS A 18 23.84 12.07 -29.57
CA HIS A 18 23.13 10.86 -29.12
C HIS A 18 21.87 11.21 -28.33
N VAL A 19 21.96 12.15 -27.38
CA VAL A 19 20.81 12.62 -26.60
C VAL A 19 19.72 13.17 -27.52
N ASP A 20 20.06 14.02 -28.50
CA ASP A 20 19.13 14.56 -29.49
C ASP A 20 18.43 13.42 -30.25
N LYS A 21 19.17 12.40 -30.72
CA LYS A 21 18.61 11.20 -31.38
C LYS A 21 17.59 10.49 -30.47
N VAL A 22 17.87 10.38 -29.17
CA VAL A 22 16.95 9.75 -28.20
C VAL A 22 15.66 10.56 -28.06
N TYR A 23 15.75 11.88 -27.92
CA TYR A 23 14.57 12.75 -27.80
C TYR A 23 13.74 12.80 -29.08
N ASP A 24 14.36 12.71 -30.26
CA ASP A 24 13.66 12.63 -31.55
C ASP A 24 12.86 11.31 -31.67
N ASN A 25 13.47 10.19 -31.29
CA ASN A 25 12.80 8.89 -31.26
C ASN A 25 11.68 8.86 -30.22
N LEU A 26 11.90 9.44 -29.04
CA LEU A 26 10.87 9.57 -28.02
C LEU A 26 9.69 10.41 -28.52
N SER A 27 9.96 11.54 -29.16
CA SER A 27 8.94 12.43 -29.72
C SER A 27 8.13 11.72 -30.81
N SER A 28 8.80 10.96 -31.68
CA SER A 28 8.17 10.15 -32.73
C SER A 28 7.30 9.03 -32.15
N ALA A 29 7.79 8.33 -31.12
CA ALA A 29 7.04 7.30 -30.42
C ALA A 29 5.80 7.88 -29.70
N THR A 30 5.94 9.04 -29.06
CA THR A 30 4.85 9.78 -28.42
C THR A 30 3.81 10.23 -29.44
N ALA A 31 4.24 10.76 -30.59
CA ALA A 31 3.33 11.15 -31.67
C ALA A 31 2.55 9.96 -32.23
N SER A 32 3.23 8.83 -32.48
CA SER A 32 2.60 7.58 -32.89
C SER A 32 1.59 7.07 -31.86
N ALA A 33 1.93 7.11 -30.57
CA ALA A 33 1.02 6.72 -29.50
C ALA A 33 -0.22 7.64 -29.40
N LYS A 34 -0.05 8.96 -29.59
CA LYS A 34 -1.17 9.92 -29.66
C LYS A 34 -2.06 9.67 -30.86
N ASN A 35 -1.47 9.43 -32.04
CA ASN A 35 -2.20 9.11 -33.26
C ASN A 35 -2.98 7.80 -33.11
N LEU A 36 -2.39 6.77 -32.51
CA LEU A 36 -3.07 5.51 -32.23
C LEU A 36 -4.24 5.70 -31.24
N ALA A 37 -4.05 6.50 -30.19
CA ALA A 37 -5.12 6.84 -29.25
C ALA A 37 -6.27 7.60 -29.94
N GLN A 38 -5.95 8.51 -30.86
CA GLN A 38 -6.93 9.27 -31.63
C GLN A 38 -7.66 8.38 -32.64
N GLN A 39 -6.95 7.56 -33.41
CA GLN A 39 -7.56 6.59 -34.34
C GLN A 39 -8.46 5.60 -33.61
N GLY A 40 -8.03 5.08 -32.46
CA GLY A 40 -8.87 4.21 -31.62
C GLY A 40 -10.15 4.89 -31.13
N ARG A 41 -10.14 6.22 -30.94
CA ARG A 41 -11.37 7.00 -30.67
C ARG A 41 -12.22 7.19 -31.93
N GLU A 42 -11.60 7.53 -33.05
CA GLU A 42 -12.29 7.88 -34.30
C GLU A 42 -12.95 6.67 -34.99
N ILE A 43 -12.28 5.50 -35.02
CA ILE A 43 -12.74 4.26 -35.66
C ILE A 43 -14.15 3.85 -35.18
N PHE A 44 -14.53 4.22 -33.95
CA PHE A 44 -15.81 3.83 -33.35
C PHE A 44 -16.77 5.02 -33.10
N THR A 45 -16.52 6.17 -33.75
CA THR A 45 -17.45 7.33 -33.75
C THR A 45 -18.38 7.40 -34.97
N SER A 46 -18.19 6.58 -35.99
CA SER A 46 -19.20 6.29 -37.04
C SER A 46 -19.75 4.89 -36.82
N ASP A 47 -21.04 4.58 -36.74
CA ASP A 47 -22.26 5.25 -37.16
C ASP A 47 -23.33 5.07 -36.07
N ARG A 48 -24.08 6.14 -35.79
CA ARG A 48 -25.36 6.03 -35.09
C ARG A 48 -26.40 5.50 -36.08
N THR A 49 -26.59 4.19 -36.17
CA THR A 49 -27.89 3.60 -36.55
C THR A 49 -27.99 2.12 -36.22
N ASP A 50 -29.00 1.82 -35.40
CA ASP A 50 -29.72 0.55 -35.25
C ASP A 50 -29.05 -0.67 -34.59
N PHE A 51 -29.60 -1.02 -33.41
CA PHE A 51 -29.57 -2.28 -32.67
C PHE A 51 -28.20 -2.92 -32.40
N LEU A 52 -27.77 -2.91 -31.12
CA LEU A 52 -26.60 -3.63 -30.61
C LEU A 52 -26.59 -5.10 -31.08
N ARG A 53 -25.64 -5.44 -31.96
CA ARG A 53 -25.29 -6.84 -32.27
C ARG A 53 -24.23 -7.32 -31.26
N GLU A 54 -24.19 -8.61 -30.97
CA GLU A 54 -23.14 -9.23 -30.14
C GLU A 54 -21.72 -8.97 -30.66
N GLU A 55 -21.56 -8.70 -31.97
CA GLU A 55 -20.29 -8.33 -32.61
C GLU A 55 -19.73 -6.97 -32.12
N ASP A 56 -20.60 -6.04 -31.71
CA ASP A 56 -20.22 -4.69 -31.24
C ASP A 56 -19.64 -4.69 -29.82
N GLY A 57 -19.93 -5.73 -29.02
CA GLY A 57 -19.36 -5.88 -27.67
C GLY A 57 -17.85 -6.06 -27.74
N THR A 58 -17.38 -6.94 -28.63
CA THR A 58 -15.95 -7.16 -28.92
C THR A 58 -15.26 -5.88 -29.38
N ALA A 59 -15.90 -5.12 -30.27
CA ALA A 59 -15.38 -3.85 -30.76
C ALA A 59 -15.23 -2.78 -29.67
N LEU A 60 -16.17 -2.70 -28.71
CA LEU A 60 -16.07 -1.80 -27.55
C LEU A 60 -14.97 -2.23 -26.58
N PHE A 61 -14.81 -3.53 -26.33
CA PHE A 61 -13.70 -4.05 -25.52
C PHE A 61 -12.34 -3.79 -26.18
N GLU A 62 -12.24 -3.99 -27.50
CA GLU A 62 -11.03 -3.67 -28.26
C GLU A 62 -10.71 -2.18 -28.21
N ARG A 63 -11.72 -1.30 -28.39
CA ARG A 63 -11.57 0.15 -28.23
C ARG A 63 -11.01 0.51 -26.85
N ASP A 64 -11.63 0.00 -25.79
CA ASP A 64 -11.24 0.33 -24.43
C ASP A 64 -9.84 -0.24 -24.11
N ALA A 65 -9.49 -1.41 -24.66
CA ALA A 65 -8.16 -1.99 -24.56
C ALA A 65 -7.09 -1.16 -25.30
N PHE A 66 -7.35 -0.74 -26.54
CA PHE A 66 -6.43 0.10 -27.32
C PHE A 66 -6.26 1.49 -26.71
N ALA A 67 -7.36 2.12 -26.28
CA ALA A 67 -7.33 3.41 -25.61
C ALA A 67 -6.56 3.32 -24.28
N TYR A 68 -6.78 2.26 -23.50
CA TYR A 68 -6.05 2.01 -22.27
C TYR A 68 -4.56 1.77 -22.51
N GLN A 69 -4.19 0.95 -23.50
CA GLN A 69 -2.79 0.71 -23.85
C GLN A 69 -2.08 1.97 -24.35
N ALA A 70 -2.73 2.77 -25.20
CA ALA A 70 -2.18 4.01 -25.70
C ALA A 70 -2.05 5.06 -24.59
N ALA A 71 -3.06 5.20 -23.72
CA ALA A 71 -3.00 6.09 -22.56
C ALA A 71 -1.87 5.68 -21.59
N ARG A 72 -1.72 4.38 -21.32
CA ARG A 72 -0.64 3.85 -20.50
C ARG A 72 0.74 4.11 -21.11
N ARG A 73 0.88 3.93 -22.44
CA ARG A 73 2.13 4.23 -23.14
C ARG A 73 2.46 5.71 -23.08
N LEU A 74 1.48 6.59 -23.27
CA LEU A 74 1.65 8.04 -23.16
C LEU A 74 2.03 8.45 -21.74
N ALA A 75 1.39 7.90 -20.71
CA ALA A 75 1.74 8.20 -19.31
C ALA A 75 3.21 7.86 -18.99
N ILE A 76 3.73 6.75 -19.52
CA ILE A 76 5.14 6.37 -19.36
C ILE A 76 6.08 7.32 -20.11
N LEU A 77 5.71 7.75 -21.31
CA LEU A 77 6.54 8.64 -22.14
C LEU A 77 6.47 10.11 -21.68
N ASP A 78 5.35 10.51 -21.09
CA ASP A 78 5.14 11.86 -20.53
C ASP A 78 5.82 12.00 -19.15
N ALA A 79 6.02 10.89 -18.44
CA ALA A 79 6.79 10.84 -17.20
C ALA A 79 8.28 11.08 -17.49
N GLU A 80 8.81 12.18 -16.96
CA GLU A 80 10.25 12.53 -16.92
C GLU A 80 10.92 12.86 -18.25
N HIS A 81 10.84 14.13 -18.64
CA HIS A 81 11.64 14.68 -19.74
C HIS A 81 13.03 15.18 -19.29
N GLU A 82 13.30 15.33 -17.99
CA GLU A 82 14.57 15.88 -17.50
C GLU A 82 15.58 14.75 -17.19
N GLY A 83 16.71 14.76 -17.89
CA GLY A 83 17.80 13.80 -17.65
C GLY A 83 17.45 12.35 -17.99
N LEU A 84 16.73 12.15 -19.11
CA LEU A 84 16.37 10.83 -19.62
C LEU A 84 17.59 9.91 -19.78
N VAL A 85 18.68 10.44 -20.33
CA VAL A 85 19.98 9.79 -20.44
C VAL A 85 20.93 10.44 -19.44
N PHE A 86 21.51 9.64 -18.56
CA PHE A 86 22.43 10.14 -17.52
C PHE A 86 23.74 9.36 -17.45
N GLY A 87 23.87 8.27 -18.19
CA GLY A 87 25.05 7.42 -18.10
C GLY A 87 25.38 6.68 -19.39
N ARG A 88 26.63 6.29 -19.52
CA ARG A 88 27.16 5.40 -20.56
C ARG A 88 28.19 4.47 -19.95
N ILE A 89 28.17 3.21 -20.35
CA ILE A 89 29.25 2.25 -20.10
C ILE A 89 29.86 1.82 -21.42
N ASP A 90 31.19 1.77 -21.47
CA ASP A 90 31.94 1.21 -22.59
C ASP A 90 32.49 -0.15 -22.16
N LEU A 91 32.16 -1.18 -22.94
CA LEU A 91 32.46 -2.57 -22.61
C LEU A 91 33.70 -3.08 -23.35
N THR A 92 34.24 -4.22 -22.90
CA THR A 92 35.42 -4.87 -23.49
C THR A 92 35.21 -5.40 -24.91
N ASP A 93 33.97 -5.64 -25.32
CA ASP A 93 33.55 -6.06 -26.66
C ASP A 93 33.40 -4.90 -27.66
N LEU A 94 33.80 -3.68 -27.27
CA LEU A 94 33.64 -2.43 -28.02
C LEU A 94 32.18 -1.96 -28.17
N GLU A 95 31.23 -2.55 -27.44
CA GLU A 95 29.88 -2.02 -27.35
C GLU A 95 29.81 -0.86 -26.34
N ALA A 96 29.06 0.18 -26.71
CA ALA A 96 28.69 1.26 -25.80
C ALA A 96 27.21 1.11 -25.44
N ARG A 97 26.91 1.13 -24.13
CA ARG A 97 25.53 1.07 -23.64
C ARG A 97 25.18 2.35 -22.89
N TYR A 98 24.13 3.01 -23.35
CA TYR A 98 23.58 4.20 -22.70
C TYR A 98 22.55 3.79 -21.66
N ILE A 99 22.64 4.38 -20.47
CA ILE A 99 21.76 4.11 -19.34
C ILE A 99 20.89 5.33 -19.07
N GLY A 100 19.60 5.07 -18.84
CA GLY A 100 18.62 6.11 -18.66
C GLY A 100 17.41 5.69 -17.84
N ARG A 101 16.49 6.65 -17.67
CA ARG A 101 15.28 6.49 -16.86
C ARG A 101 14.27 5.54 -17.49
N ILE A 102 14.19 5.57 -18.82
CA ILE A 102 13.26 4.80 -19.63
C ILE A 102 14.05 4.17 -20.77
N GLY A 103 13.71 2.92 -21.10
CA GLY A 103 14.25 2.27 -22.28
C GLY A 103 13.72 2.88 -23.58
N VAL A 104 14.62 3.34 -24.45
CA VAL A 104 14.30 3.90 -25.77
C VAL A 104 14.97 3.03 -26.84
N ARG A 105 14.24 2.76 -27.91
CA ARG A 105 14.69 1.99 -29.06
C ARG A 105 14.46 2.79 -30.33
N ASP A 106 15.28 2.58 -31.35
CA ASP A 106 15.03 3.12 -32.69
C ASP A 106 14.04 2.26 -33.50
N GLU A 107 13.85 2.61 -34.76
CA GLU A 107 12.92 1.96 -35.68
C GLU A 107 13.31 0.50 -35.98
N GLU A 108 14.61 0.19 -35.93
CA GLU A 108 15.17 -1.15 -36.08
C GLU A 108 15.13 -1.98 -34.79
N TYR A 109 14.56 -1.44 -33.70
CA TYR A 109 14.50 -2.03 -32.35
C TYR A 109 15.84 -2.13 -31.62
N GLU A 110 16.87 -1.42 -32.08
CA GLU A 110 18.15 -1.34 -31.37
C GLU A 110 18.01 -0.44 -30.13
N PRO A 111 18.58 -0.83 -28.98
CA PRO A 111 18.45 -0.07 -27.74
C PRO A 111 19.32 1.19 -27.79
N LEU A 112 18.68 2.35 -27.96
CA LEU A 112 19.34 3.66 -27.82
C LEU A 112 19.60 4.02 -26.35
N VAL A 113 18.72 3.57 -25.45
CA VAL A 113 18.82 3.76 -24.00
C VAL A 113 18.32 2.50 -23.31
N ILE A 114 19.11 1.99 -22.38
CA ILE A 114 18.76 0.90 -21.47
C ILE A 114 18.16 1.51 -20.20
N ASP A 115 16.99 1.02 -19.82
CA ASP A 115 16.35 1.38 -18.55
C ASP A 115 17.24 0.95 -17.38
N TRP A 116 17.45 1.84 -16.42
CA TRP A 116 18.26 1.57 -15.22
C TRP A 116 17.81 0.32 -14.44
N ARG A 117 16.53 -0.06 -14.54
CA ARG A 117 15.96 -1.25 -13.89
C ARG A 117 16.34 -2.54 -14.59
N ALA A 118 16.85 -2.49 -15.81
CA ALA A 118 17.26 -3.67 -16.56
C ALA A 118 18.49 -4.34 -15.90
N PRO A 119 18.62 -5.68 -15.97
CA PRO A 119 19.84 -6.37 -15.57
C PRO A 119 21.08 -5.86 -16.32
N ALA A 120 20.94 -5.50 -17.58
CA ALA A 120 22.03 -4.95 -18.41
C ALA A 120 22.59 -3.60 -17.90
N ALA A 121 21.87 -2.90 -17.03
CA ALA A 121 22.31 -1.64 -16.41
C ALA A 121 23.05 -1.87 -15.07
N GLU A 122 23.05 -3.08 -14.52
CA GLU A 122 23.69 -3.40 -13.24
C GLU A 122 25.19 -3.02 -13.18
N PRO A 123 26.01 -3.27 -14.24
CA PRO A 123 27.42 -2.89 -14.22
C PRO A 123 27.65 -1.39 -14.05
N PHE A 124 26.73 -0.52 -14.52
CA PHE A 124 26.87 0.93 -14.33
C PHE A 124 26.96 1.31 -12.85
N TYR A 125 26.25 0.61 -11.97
CA TYR A 125 26.21 0.89 -10.54
C TYR A 125 27.22 0.08 -9.73
N ARG A 126 27.42 -1.20 -10.07
CA ARG A 126 28.21 -2.14 -9.26
C ARG A 126 29.65 -2.27 -9.69
N ALA A 127 29.98 -1.94 -10.95
CA ALA A 127 31.35 -2.10 -11.43
C ALA A 127 32.31 -1.17 -10.67
N THR A 128 33.44 -1.75 -10.28
CA THR A 128 34.55 -1.08 -9.59
C THR A 128 35.88 -1.47 -10.24
N PRO A 129 36.98 -0.76 -10.00
CA PRO A 129 38.28 -1.18 -10.52
C PRO A 129 38.76 -2.56 -10.05
N ALA A 130 38.22 -3.06 -8.94
CA ALA A 130 38.52 -4.40 -8.42
C ALA A 130 37.63 -5.49 -9.06
N GLU A 131 36.42 -5.13 -9.46
CA GLU A 131 35.45 -5.99 -10.13
C GLU A 131 34.80 -5.19 -11.29
N PRO A 132 35.46 -5.13 -12.47
CA PRO A 132 35.04 -4.23 -13.54
C PRO A 132 33.76 -4.67 -14.27
N MET A 133 33.31 -5.93 -14.11
CA MET A 133 32.10 -6.48 -14.75
C MET A 133 32.07 -6.23 -16.27
N ASP A 134 33.21 -6.46 -16.95
CA ASP A 134 33.44 -6.20 -18.37
C ASP A 134 33.31 -4.72 -18.81
N VAL A 135 33.24 -3.78 -17.86
CA VAL A 135 33.21 -2.34 -18.13
C VAL A 135 34.64 -1.79 -18.13
N ILE A 136 35.03 -1.16 -19.24
CA ILE A 136 36.28 -0.41 -19.35
C ILE A 136 36.11 0.96 -18.71
N ARG A 137 35.11 1.72 -19.17
CA ARG A 137 34.87 3.11 -18.77
C ARG A 137 33.40 3.31 -18.43
N ARG A 138 33.16 4.00 -17.32
CA ARG A 138 31.84 4.50 -16.95
C ARG A 138 31.83 6.02 -17.10
N ARG A 139 30.89 6.53 -17.88
CA ARG A 139 30.67 7.97 -18.09
C ARG A 139 29.34 8.38 -17.47
N VAL A 140 29.37 9.41 -16.64
CA VAL A 140 28.18 10.07 -16.09
C VAL A 140 27.94 11.36 -16.85
N LEU A 141 26.74 11.51 -17.40
CA LEU A 141 26.30 12.69 -18.13
C LEU A 141 25.55 13.61 -17.17
N ARG A 142 25.97 14.88 -17.13
CA ARG A 142 25.20 15.95 -16.49
C ARG A 142 24.36 16.60 -17.56
N CYS A 143 23.06 16.36 -17.49
CA CYS A 143 22.08 16.94 -18.39
C CYS A 143 21.24 17.99 -17.65
N ARG A 144 20.84 19.04 -18.35
CA ARG A 144 19.76 19.95 -17.96
C ARG A 144 18.77 19.95 -19.11
N ASP A 145 17.54 19.51 -18.84
CA ASP A 145 16.56 19.23 -19.88
C ASP A 145 17.14 18.25 -20.93
N ASP A 146 17.12 18.65 -22.20
CA ASP A 146 17.67 17.93 -23.36
C ASP A 146 19.15 18.26 -23.64
N LYS A 147 19.83 19.04 -22.79
CA LYS A 147 21.20 19.51 -23.03
C LYS A 147 22.24 18.88 -22.10
N VAL A 148 23.30 18.32 -22.69
CA VAL A 148 24.49 17.82 -21.99
C VAL A 148 25.37 19.01 -21.61
N ILE A 149 25.42 19.32 -20.31
CA ILE A 149 26.20 20.43 -19.75
C ILE A 149 27.57 20.00 -19.23
N GLY A 150 27.81 18.69 -19.13
CA GLY A 150 29.11 18.16 -18.75
C GLY A 150 29.11 16.63 -18.66
N LEU A 151 30.31 16.07 -18.58
CA LEU A 151 30.54 14.64 -18.43
C LEU A 151 31.64 14.39 -17.40
N GLU A 152 31.60 13.22 -16.76
CA GLU A 152 32.60 12.75 -15.81
C GLU A 152 32.85 11.25 -16.06
N ASP A 153 34.10 10.86 -16.19
CA ASP A 153 34.51 9.48 -16.49
C ASP A 153 35.19 8.81 -15.30
N ASP A 154 34.96 7.50 -15.20
CA ASP A 154 35.61 6.59 -14.27
C ASP A 154 36.19 5.41 -15.07
N LEU A 155 37.50 5.19 -14.93
CA LEU A 155 38.19 4.09 -15.59
C LEU A 155 38.20 2.88 -14.66
N LEU A 156 37.50 1.83 -15.06
CA LEU A 156 37.30 0.63 -14.24
C LEU A 156 38.24 -0.49 -14.65
N ASP A 157 38.60 -0.60 -15.93
CA ASP A 157 39.64 -1.53 -16.38
C ASP A 157 40.80 -0.79 -17.06
N ALA A 158 41.88 -0.58 -16.31
CA ALA A 158 43.10 0.04 -16.83
C ALA A 158 43.98 -0.92 -17.64
N SER A 159 43.69 -2.23 -17.63
CA SER A 159 44.41 -3.24 -18.41
C SER A 159 43.88 -3.38 -19.83
N ALA A 160 42.65 -2.94 -20.07
CA ALA A 160 42.06 -2.86 -21.40
C ALA A 160 42.76 -1.76 -22.21
N ASN A 161 43.50 -2.16 -23.25
CA ASN A 161 44.09 -1.24 -24.22
C ASN A 161 42.98 -0.55 -25.02
N SER A 162 42.54 0.62 -24.56
CA SER A 162 41.55 1.44 -25.22
C SER A 162 42.05 2.88 -25.37
N ASP A 163 41.78 3.49 -26.53
CA ASP A 163 42.10 4.90 -26.81
C ASP A 163 41.00 5.85 -26.30
N LEU A 164 40.23 5.43 -25.29
CA LEU A 164 39.10 6.20 -24.76
C LEU A 164 39.59 7.41 -23.96
N PRO A 165 39.13 8.64 -24.27
CA PRO A 165 39.51 9.81 -23.49
C PRO A 165 38.81 9.77 -22.11
N ILE A 166 39.53 10.15 -21.05
CA ILE A 166 39.03 10.13 -19.67
C ILE A 166 39.00 11.57 -19.15
N PHE A 167 37.84 12.02 -18.69
CA PHE A 167 37.64 13.36 -18.16
C PHE A 167 37.17 13.34 -16.70
N GLY A 168 37.86 14.08 -15.82
CA GLY A 168 37.48 14.28 -14.42
C GLY A 168 38.37 13.56 -13.40
N GLU A 169 38.29 13.99 -12.15
CA GLU A 169 38.77 13.23 -10.98
C GLU A 169 37.60 12.36 -10.51
N GLY A 170 37.62 11.06 -10.83
CA GLY A 170 36.46 10.16 -10.83
C GLY A 170 35.47 10.29 -9.66
N ALA A 171 34.17 10.14 -9.97
CA ALA A 171 32.93 9.88 -9.17
C ALA A 171 32.71 10.55 -7.78
N LEU A 172 33.75 10.88 -7.02
CA LEU A 172 33.70 11.36 -5.64
C LEU A 172 33.16 12.80 -5.53
N MET A 173 33.38 13.65 -6.54
CA MET A 173 32.89 15.03 -6.54
C MET A 173 31.41 15.16 -6.93
N ALA A 174 30.88 14.29 -7.80
CA ALA A 174 29.44 14.27 -8.12
C ALA A 174 28.58 13.93 -6.88
N SER A 175 29.06 13.01 -6.03
CA SER A 175 28.41 12.64 -4.76
C SER A 175 28.35 13.78 -3.73
N LEU A 176 29.23 14.79 -3.84
CA LEU A 176 29.31 15.91 -2.91
C LEU A 176 28.28 17.01 -3.19
N THR A 177 27.64 17.02 -4.37
CA THR A 177 26.59 17.99 -4.71
C THR A 177 25.22 17.57 -4.16
N ARG A 178 25.18 17.21 -2.88
CA ARG A 178 23.92 17.05 -2.11
C ARG A 178 23.32 18.42 -1.82
N ALA A 179 22.73 19.06 -2.84
CA ALA A 179 21.92 20.24 -2.63
C ALA A 179 20.63 19.82 -1.88
N ARG A 180 20.55 20.18 -0.59
CA ARG A 180 19.37 20.00 0.26
C ARG A 180 18.22 20.86 -0.28
N GLY A 181 17.39 20.27 -1.16
CA GLY A 181 16.14 20.87 -1.61
C GLY A 181 15.00 20.64 -0.61
N ARG A 182 13.89 21.38 -0.79
CA ARG A 182 12.64 21.19 -0.02
C ARG A 182 11.84 19.96 -0.47
N THR A 183 12.18 19.37 -1.62
CA THR A 183 11.56 18.19 -2.21
C THR A 183 12.56 17.05 -2.36
N MET A 184 12.10 15.80 -2.25
CA MET A 184 12.91 14.63 -2.57
C MET A 184 13.20 14.66 -4.07
N LYS A 185 14.49 14.59 -4.43
CA LYS A 185 14.91 14.46 -5.83
C LYS A 185 15.12 12.99 -6.14
N ASP A 186 14.87 12.66 -7.39
CA ASP A 186 15.27 11.38 -7.96
C ASP A 186 16.81 11.25 -7.92
N ILE A 187 17.29 10.07 -7.53
CA ILE A 187 18.73 9.79 -7.33
C ILE A 187 19.28 8.78 -8.34
N VAL A 188 18.52 8.37 -9.37
CA VAL A 188 18.86 7.22 -10.22
C VAL A 188 20.27 7.30 -10.80
N ALA A 189 20.72 8.48 -11.21
CA ALA A 189 22.07 8.71 -11.76
C ALA A 189 23.20 8.63 -10.72
N THR A 190 22.87 8.65 -9.43
CA THR A 190 23.79 8.74 -8.28
C THR A 190 23.66 7.57 -7.30
N ILE A 191 22.92 6.52 -7.68
CA ILE A 191 22.78 5.31 -6.88
C ILE A 191 24.19 4.71 -6.67
N GLN A 192 24.52 4.45 -5.41
CA GLN A 192 25.79 3.82 -5.04
C GLN A 192 25.69 2.28 -5.12
N ALA A 193 26.82 1.59 -5.20
CA ALA A 193 26.85 0.13 -5.31
C ALA A 193 26.08 -0.58 -4.18
N GLU A 194 26.23 -0.15 -2.92
CA GLU A 194 25.52 -0.74 -1.77
C GLU A 194 24.02 -0.43 -1.80
N GLN A 195 23.63 0.70 -2.41
CA GLN A 195 22.22 1.04 -2.61
C GLN A 195 21.61 0.21 -3.73
N ASP A 196 22.33 -0.01 -4.83
CA ASP A 196 21.91 -0.88 -5.93
C ASP A 196 21.75 -2.32 -5.46
N GLU A 197 22.67 -2.84 -4.63
CA GLU A 197 22.53 -4.15 -3.99
C GLU A 197 21.22 -4.25 -3.19
N ALA A 198 20.90 -3.24 -2.37
CA ALA A 198 19.66 -3.19 -1.63
C ALA A 198 18.41 -3.08 -2.53
N ILE A 199 18.50 -2.34 -3.65
CA ILE A 199 17.44 -2.21 -4.64
C ILE A 199 17.19 -3.54 -5.35
N ARG A 200 18.26 -4.23 -5.79
CA ARG A 200 18.22 -5.47 -6.57
C ARG A 200 18.12 -6.74 -5.73
N ALA A 201 18.17 -6.64 -4.40
CA ALA A 201 18.07 -7.81 -3.52
C ALA A 201 16.83 -8.66 -3.85
N PRO A 202 16.87 -9.99 -3.68
CA PRO A 202 15.78 -10.89 -4.09
C PRO A 202 14.42 -10.47 -3.53
N TYR A 203 13.36 -10.68 -4.31
CA TYR A 203 12.01 -10.27 -3.92
C TYR A 203 11.37 -11.19 -2.87
N GLN A 204 11.85 -12.44 -2.75
CA GLN A 204 11.30 -13.41 -1.80
C GLN A 204 11.72 -13.09 -0.36
N GLY A 205 10.74 -13.10 0.55
CA GLY A 205 10.98 -12.98 1.98
C GLY A 205 10.95 -11.53 2.47
N ILE A 206 11.71 -11.27 3.54
CA ILE A 206 11.74 -9.98 4.23
C ILE A 206 13.12 -9.36 4.02
N THR A 207 13.16 -8.17 3.44
CA THR A 207 14.40 -7.38 3.29
C THR A 207 14.35 -6.20 4.26
N VAL A 208 15.37 -6.08 5.11
CA VAL A 208 15.50 -4.95 6.04
C VAL A 208 16.61 -4.02 5.55
N ILE A 209 16.24 -2.80 5.15
CA ILE A 209 17.19 -1.76 4.73
C ILE A 209 17.47 -0.86 5.94
N ALA A 210 18.61 -1.08 6.58
CA ALA A 210 19.07 -0.31 7.74
C ALA A 210 20.21 0.64 7.36
N GLY A 211 20.36 1.73 8.10
CA GLY A 211 21.40 2.73 7.84
C GLY A 211 21.19 4.03 8.62
N GLY A 212 22.25 4.83 8.76
CA GLY A 212 22.24 6.08 9.53
C GLY A 212 21.34 7.18 8.93
N PRO A 213 21.10 8.28 9.66
CA PRO A 213 20.40 9.44 9.13
C PRO A 213 21.08 9.96 7.84
N GLY A 214 20.29 10.32 6.83
CA GLY A 214 20.81 10.91 5.58
C GLY A 214 21.38 9.94 4.55
N THR A 215 21.34 8.62 4.78
CA THR A 215 21.85 7.61 3.82
C THR A 215 20.88 7.28 2.67
N GLY A 216 19.76 8.00 2.54
CA GLY A 216 18.82 7.82 1.42
C GLY A 216 17.90 6.60 1.51
N LYS A 217 17.79 5.91 2.65
CA LYS A 217 16.99 4.67 2.81
C LYS A 217 15.59 4.71 2.20
N THR A 218 14.85 5.80 2.43
CA THR A 218 13.49 5.95 1.88
C THR A 218 13.52 5.94 0.36
N VAL A 219 14.48 6.66 -0.23
CA VAL A 219 14.65 6.71 -1.69
C VAL A 219 15.02 5.33 -2.22
N VAL A 220 15.97 4.65 -1.58
CA VAL A 220 16.38 3.27 -1.91
C VAL A 220 15.19 2.31 -1.87
N ALA A 221 14.34 2.39 -0.83
CA ALA A 221 13.15 1.55 -0.70
C ALA A 221 12.11 1.79 -1.81
N LEU A 222 11.93 3.05 -2.24
CA LEU A 222 11.03 3.40 -3.35
C LEU A 222 11.57 2.90 -4.69
N HIS A 223 12.87 3.07 -4.94
CA HIS A 223 13.52 2.54 -6.14
C HIS A 223 13.51 1.01 -6.17
N ARG A 224 13.64 0.36 -5.00
CA ARG A 224 13.43 -1.08 -4.86
C ARG A 224 12.03 -1.49 -5.30
N ALA A 225 10.99 -0.80 -4.84
CA ALA A 225 9.62 -1.10 -5.26
C ALA A 225 9.45 -1.02 -6.78
N ALA A 226 10.03 0.00 -7.41
CA ALA A 226 10.00 0.17 -8.86
C ALA A 226 10.78 -0.91 -9.63
N PHE A 227 11.97 -1.28 -9.14
CA PHE A 227 12.76 -2.38 -9.69
C PHE A 227 12.00 -3.71 -9.61
N LEU A 228 11.34 -3.98 -8.47
CA LEU A 228 10.56 -5.19 -8.27
C LEU A 228 9.35 -5.25 -9.21
N LEU A 229 8.64 -4.14 -9.39
CA LEU A 229 7.53 -4.04 -10.35
C LEU A 229 8.00 -4.26 -11.80
N TYR A 230 9.14 -3.68 -12.16
CA TYR A 230 9.73 -3.89 -13.49
C TYR A 230 10.12 -5.36 -13.74
N THR A 231 10.87 -5.96 -12.82
CA THR A 231 11.40 -7.32 -12.98
C THR A 231 10.36 -8.43 -12.78
N ASN A 232 9.34 -8.20 -11.94
CA ASN A 232 8.33 -9.20 -11.58
C ASN A 232 6.91 -8.77 -12.01
N ARG A 233 6.82 -8.02 -13.11
CA ARG A 233 5.60 -7.39 -13.62
C ARG A 233 4.39 -8.32 -13.67
N ALA A 234 4.53 -9.48 -14.32
CA ALA A 234 3.43 -10.44 -14.47
C ALA A 234 2.82 -10.93 -13.13
N ARG A 235 3.60 -10.87 -12.04
CA ARG A 235 3.18 -11.34 -10.71
C ARG A 235 2.66 -10.19 -9.84
N LEU A 236 3.27 -9.01 -9.93
CA LEU A 236 2.98 -7.89 -9.04
C LEU A 236 1.95 -6.90 -9.60
N GLU A 237 1.72 -6.85 -10.91
CA GLU A 237 0.72 -5.95 -11.51
C GLU A 237 -0.70 -6.16 -10.97
N LYS A 238 -1.08 -7.41 -10.65
CA LYS A 238 -2.41 -7.72 -10.09
C LYS A 238 -2.50 -7.49 -8.58
N GLY A 239 -1.39 -7.62 -7.87
CA GLY A 239 -1.33 -7.50 -6.41
C GLY A 239 -1.04 -6.09 -5.91
N GLY A 240 -0.43 -5.26 -6.76
CA GLY A 240 0.05 -3.93 -6.40
C GLY A 240 1.18 -3.95 -5.37
N VAL A 241 1.69 -2.75 -5.06
CA VAL A 241 2.64 -2.52 -3.98
C VAL A 241 2.00 -1.52 -3.01
N LEU A 242 1.84 -1.92 -1.75
CA LEU A 242 1.39 -1.01 -0.69
C LEU A 242 2.61 -0.43 0.02
N VAL A 243 2.79 0.89 -0.09
CA VAL A 243 3.78 1.64 0.67
C VAL A 243 3.09 2.29 1.85
N VAL A 244 3.48 1.84 3.05
CA VAL A 244 2.99 2.38 4.33
C VAL A 244 4.05 3.24 4.98
N GLY A 245 3.63 4.35 5.57
CA GLY A 245 4.53 5.27 6.26
C GLY A 245 3.79 6.12 7.28
N PRO A 246 4.52 7.02 7.96
CA PRO A 246 4.08 7.53 9.25
C PRO A 246 2.95 8.57 9.17
N SER A 247 2.86 9.34 8.08
CA SER A 247 1.90 10.44 7.97
C SER A 247 1.57 10.78 6.52
N ASN A 248 0.44 11.46 6.30
CA ASN A 248 0.06 11.95 4.97
C ASN A 248 1.05 12.99 4.42
N VAL A 249 1.64 13.83 5.28
CA VAL A 249 2.71 14.76 4.88
C VAL A 249 3.92 14.01 4.33
N PHE A 250 4.30 12.89 4.97
CA PHE A 250 5.37 12.05 4.46
C PHE A 250 4.98 11.37 3.14
N MET A 251 3.74 10.89 3.01
CA MET A 251 3.23 10.32 1.75
C MET A 251 3.32 11.32 0.60
N ASN A 252 2.82 12.54 0.79
CA ASN A 252 2.88 13.60 -0.22
C ASN A 252 4.33 13.97 -0.60
N TYR A 253 5.26 13.84 0.35
CA TYR A 253 6.68 14.08 0.12
C TYR A 253 7.32 13.02 -0.78
N ILE A 254 6.92 11.74 -0.65
CA ILE A 254 7.44 10.63 -1.47
C ILE A 254 6.64 10.37 -2.75
N GLU A 255 5.40 10.85 -2.82
CA GLU A 255 4.51 10.71 -3.98
C GLU A 255 5.12 11.31 -5.25
N ARG A 256 6.08 12.23 -5.18
CA ARG A 256 6.72 12.81 -6.38
C ARG A 256 7.85 11.96 -6.97
N VAL A 257 8.27 10.90 -6.29
CA VAL A 257 9.39 10.04 -6.70
C VAL A 257 8.91 8.74 -7.35
N LEU A 258 7.64 8.38 -7.19
CA LEU A 258 7.04 7.16 -7.76
C LEU A 258 6.39 7.35 -9.15
N PRO A 259 5.75 8.48 -9.49
CA PRO A 259 5.18 8.75 -10.81
C PRO A 259 6.24 8.75 -11.91
N SER A 260 7.46 9.15 -11.58
CA SER A 260 8.63 9.07 -12.47
C SER A 260 9.01 7.63 -12.86
N LEU A 261 8.37 6.61 -12.26
CA LEU A 261 8.66 5.19 -12.46
C LEU A 261 7.59 4.48 -13.31
N GLY A 262 6.48 5.15 -13.66
CA GLY A 262 5.46 4.64 -14.60
C GLY A 262 4.54 3.55 -14.04
N GLU A 263 4.36 3.49 -12.71
CA GLU A 263 3.66 2.41 -12.02
C GLU A 263 2.35 2.88 -11.37
N ASP A 264 1.21 2.65 -12.03
CA ASP A 264 -0.14 2.87 -11.45
C ASP A 264 -0.48 1.88 -10.32
N SER A 265 0.35 0.85 -10.13
CA SER A 265 0.12 -0.24 -9.18
C SER A 265 0.70 0.02 -7.78
N VAL A 266 1.18 1.23 -7.49
CA VAL A 266 1.68 1.58 -6.15
C VAL A 266 0.63 2.38 -5.38
N THR A 267 0.17 1.81 -4.27
CA THR A 267 -0.76 2.48 -3.34
C THR A 267 0.04 3.04 -2.17
N LEU A 268 -0.03 4.35 -1.97
CA LEU A 268 0.56 5.05 -0.83
C LEU A 268 -0.51 5.26 0.25
N LYS A 269 -0.28 4.76 1.46
CA LYS A 269 -1.17 5.01 2.61
C LYS A 269 -0.35 5.40 3.84
N ALA A 270 -0.77 6.44 4.54
CA ALA A 270 -0.30 6.66 5.89
C ALA A 270 -0.81 5.54 6.81
N ILE A 271 -0.11 5.26 7.90
CA ILE A 271 -0.48 4.19 8.84
C ILE A 271 -1.94 4.34 9.35
N GLY A 272 -2.38 5.57 9.59
CA GLY A 272 -3.75 5.88 10.00
C GLY A 272 -4.79 5.88 8.86
N SER A 273 -4.40 5.57 7.63
CA SER A 273 -5.31 5.45 6.48
C SER A 273 -5.23 4.10 5.78
N VAL A 274 -4.43 3.16 6.29
CA VAL A 274 -4.26 1.81 5.68
C VAL A 274 -5.59 1.07 5.57
N ALA A 275 -6.42 1.12 6.61
CA ALA A 275 -7.68 0.39 6.66
C ALA A 275 -8.88 1.18 6.13
N THR A 276 -8.68 2.38 5.58
CA THR A 276 -9.78 3.26 5.16
C THR A 276 -10.66 2.64 4.09
N ASP A 277 -10.10 1.86 3.18
CA ASP A 277 -10.85 1.25 2.08
C ASP A 277 -11.81 0.15 2.57
N VAL A 278 -11.58 -0.38 3.78
CA VAL A 278 -12.41 -1.43 4.40
C VAL A 278 -13.30 -0.87 5.51
N LEU A 279 -12.76 0.03 6.34
CA LEU A 279 -13.45 0.58 7.51
C LEU A 279 -14.21 1.87 7.22
N GLY A 280 -13.90 2.57 6.13
CA GLY A 280 -14.41 3.92 5.86
C GLY A 280 -13.88 5.00 6.82
N LEU A 281 -12.84 4.68 7.60
CA LEU A 281 -12.28 5.54 8.64
C LEU A 281 -10.80 5.84 8.37
N ALA A 282 -10.39 7.07 8.63
CA ALA A 282 -8.99 7.51 8.60
C ALA A 282 -8.73 8.43 9.79
N SER A 283 -7.50 8.42 10.32
CA SER A 283 -7.11 9.30 11.41
C SER A 283 -5.65 9.74 11.30
N GLU A 284 -5.39 10.95 11.75
CA GLU A 284 -4.05 11.48 12.01
C GLU A 284 -3.80 11.72 13.50
N ARG A 285 -4.80 11.49 14.35
CA ARG A 285 -4.71 11.75 15.79
C ARG A 285 -3.83 10.68 16.43
N VAL A 286 -2.81 11.12 17.16
CA VAL A 286 -1.89 10.25 17.90
C VAL A 286 -2.30 10.25 19.37
N ASP A 287 -2.42 9.07 19.97
CA ASP A 287 -2.65 8.94 21.41
C ASP A 287 -1.36 9.22 22.20
N ASP A 288 -1.49 9.38 23.51
CA ASP A 288 -0.34 9.39 24.41
C ASP A 288 0.51 8.11 24.24
N ALA A 289 1.83 8.24 24.46
CA ALA A 289 2.80 7.18 24.19
C ALA A 289 2.45 5.85 24.86
N LEU A 290 1.98 5.88 26.12
CA LEU A 290 1.62 4.66 26.84
C LEU A 290 0.37 4.01 26.22
N ALA A 291 -0.66 4.80 25.91
CA ALA A 291 -1.89 4.30 25.29
C ALA A 291 -1.61 3.72 23.89
N ALA A 292 -0.83 4.41 23.06
CA ALA A 292 -0.42 3.93 21.75
C ALA A 292 0.38 2.62 21.83
N THR A 293 1.28 2.49 22.81
CA THR A 293 2.06 1.27 23.04
C THR A 293 1.19 0.10 23.46
N VAL A 294 0.24 0.33 24.39
CA VAL A 294 -0.72 -0.70 24.81
C VAL A 294 -1.56 -1.16 23.63
N LYS A 295 -2.15 -0.21 22.87
CA LYS A 295 -2.98 -0.48 21.68
C LYS A 295 -2.20 -1.25 20.60
N GLY A 296 -0.93 -0.92 20.38
CA GLY A 296 -0.05 -1.62 19.44
C GLY A 296 0.48 -2.98 19.92
N SER A 297 0.15 -3.42 21.13
CA SER A 297 0.65 -4.68 21.70
C SER A 297 -0.27 -5.87 21.44
N LEU A 298 0.30 -7.08 21.39
CA LEU A 298 -0.48 -8.32 21.30
C LEU A 298 -1.37 -8.58 22.51
N LYS A 299 -1.15 -7.91 23.65
CA LYS A 299 -2.02 -8.00 24.83
C LYS A 299 -3.46 -7.59 24.46
N MET A 300 -3.63 -6.60 23.59
CA MET A 300 -4.95 -6.13 23.16
C MET A 300 -5.80 -7.20 22.49
N ARG A 301 -5.20 -8.23 21.86
CA ARG A 301 -5.97 -9.34 21.30
C ARG A 301 -6.80 -10.06 22.37
N THR A 302 -6.25 -10.22 23.57
CA THR A 302 -6.97 -10.85 24.68
C THR A 302 -8.02 -9.92 25.25
N VAL A 303 -7.68 -8.63 25.44
CA VAL A 303 -8.62 -7.57 25.84
C VAL A 303 -9.83 -7.49 24.91
N LEU A 304 -9.61 -7.33 23.60
CA LEU A 304 -10.68 -7.23 22.59
C LEU A 304 -11.55 -8.49 22.54
N ARG A 305 -10.93 -9.68 22.63
CA ARG A 305 -11.68 -10.94 22.66
C ARG A 305 -12.60 -11.04 23.87
N ARG A 306 -12.14 -10.59 25.05
CA ARG A 306 -12.98 -10.53 26.26
C ARG A 306 -14.04 -9.45 26.13
N LEU A 307 -13.69 -8.27 25.63
CA LEU A 307 -14.57 -7.13 25.43
C LEU A 307 -15.79 -7.45 24.55
N VAL A 308 -15.58 -8.16 23.43
CA VAL A 308 -16.68 -8.61 22.56
C VAL A 308 -17.59 -9.64 23.26
N ARG A 309 -17.04 -10.42 24.20
CA ARG A 309 -17.80 -11.42 24.95
C ARG A 309 -18.66 -10.83 26.06
N VAL A 310 -18.24 -9.73 26.68
CA VAL A 310 -19.05 -9.05 27.70
C VAL A 310 -20.36 -8.54 27.08
N PRO A 311 -21.55 -8.93 27.57
CA PRO A 311 -22.83 -8.37 27.14
C PRO A 311 -22.86 -6.84 27.26
N LEU A 312 -23.72 -6.16 26.49
CA LEU A 312 -23.92 -4.71 26.59
C LEU A 312 -24.88 -4.32 27.73
N ILE A 313 -25.40 -5.30 28.47
CA ILE A 313 -26.32 -5.09 29.58
C ILE A 313 -25.49 -4.99 30.85
N ASP A 314 -25.43 -3.80 31.45
CA ASP A 314 -24.61 -3.53 32.64
C ASP A 314 -25.30 -3.96 33.95
N ASN A 315 -26.61 -4.17 33.93
CA ASN A 315 -27.38 -4.61 35.10
C ASN A 315 -27.61 -6.14 35.10
N PRO A 316 -27.07 -6.90 36.07
CA PRO A 316 -27.30 -8.34 36.20
C PRO A 316 -28.78 -8.72 36.31
N ASP A 317 -29.62 -7.88 36.92
CA ASP A 317 -31.06 -8.14 37.04
C ASP A 317 -31.78 -8.02 35.69
N ALA A 318 -31.20 -7.30 34.73
CA ALA A 318 -31.70 -7.19 33.36
C ALA A 318 -31.23 -8.36 32.46
N LEU A 319 -30.27 -9.19 32.92
CA LEU A 319 -29.87 -10.43 32.25
C LEU A 319 -30.81 -11.59 32.59
N ARG A 320 -32.11 -11.37 32.40
CA ARG A 320 -33.16 -12.39 32.56
C ARG A 320 -34.19 -12.22 31.47
N VAL A 321 -34.57 -13.32 30.83
CA VAL A 321 -35.67 -13.33 29.86
C VAL A 321 -36.87 -14.06 30.46
N ARG A 322 -38.06 -13.48 30.30
CA ARG A 322 -39.33 -14.05 30.73
C ARG A 322 -40.33 -14.01 29.58
N VAL A 323 -40.89 -15.16 29.25
CA VAL A 323 -41.86 -15.33 28.16
C VAL A 323 -43.07 -16.05 28.73
N SER A 324 -44.27 -15.52 28.48
CA SER A 324 -45.51 -16.18 28.88
C SER A 324 -46.13 -16.90 27.69
N VAL A 325 -46.36 -18.20 27.81
CA VAL A 325 -47.03 -19.01 26.79
C VAL A 325 -48.25 -19.66 27.42
N LYS A 326 -49.46 -19.29 26.96
CA LYS A 326 -50.75 -19.88 27.40
C LYS A 326 -50.94 -19.98 28.93
N GLY A 327 -50.31 -19.09 29.71
CA GLY A 327 -50.41 -19.05 31.17
C GLY A 327 -49.15 -19.50 31.90
N ASP A 328 -48.26 -20.23 31.22
CA ASP A 328 -46.97 -20.67 31.76
C ASP A 328 -45.92 -19.58 31.59
N VAL A 329 -45.19 -19.28 32.67
CA VAL A 329 -44.10 -18.28 32.67
C VAL A 329 -42.76 -18.99 32.58
N LEU A 330 -42.19 -18.98 31.37
CA LEU A 330 -40.87 -19.53 31.09
C LEU A 330 -39.81 -18.47 31.38
N SER A 331 -38.74 -18.84 32.10
CA SER A 331 -37.67 -17.90 32.43
C SER A 331 -36.28 -18.51 32.36
N LEU A 332 -35.31 -17.71 31.91
CA LEU A 332 -33.89 -18.05 31.98
C LEU A 332 -33.15 -17.00 32.81
N ASP A 333 -32.26 -17.47 33.68
CA ASP A 333 -31.41 -16.62 34.52
C ASP A 333 -30.07 -16.26 33.85
N GLU A 334 -29.31 -15.40 34.52
CA GLU A 334 -27.99 -14.94 34.05
C GLU A 334 -27.01 -16.11 33.80
N ARG A 335 -27.04 -17.15 34.64
CA ARG A 335 -26.10 -18.28 34.56
C ARG A 335 -26.41 -19.15 33.36
N GLU A 336 -27.68 -19.43 33.11
CA GLU A 336 -28.14 -20.19 31.95
C GLU A 336 -27.81 -19.42 30.66
N LEU A 337 -28.13 -18.13 30.61
CA LEU A 337 -27.81 -17.27 29.47
C LEU A 337 -26.30 -17.19 29.23
N GLY A 338 -25.49 -17.05 30.29
CA GLY A 338 -24.03 -17.06 30.19
C GLY A 338 -23.49 -18.33 29.52
N LYS A 339 -23.98 -19.50 29.93
CA LYS A 339 -23.59 -20.79 29.31
C LYS A 339 -23.96 -20.86 27.83
N LEU A 340 -25.18 -20.45 27.47
CA LEU A 340 -25.63 -20.42 26.08
C LEU A 340 -24.78 -19.46 25.24
N ARG A 341 -24.43 -18.30 25.78
CA ARG A 341 -23.56 -17.33 25.11
C ARG A 341 -22.17 -17.88 24.86
N ASP A 342 -21.56 -18.50 25.87
CA ASP A 342 -20.24 -19.11 25.73
C ASP A 342 -20.26 -20.26 24.71
N GLN A 343 -21.32 -21.07 24.69
CA GLN A 343 -21.51 -22.12 23.69
C GLN A 343 -21.53 -21.55 22.27
N VAL A 344 -22.27 -20.46 22.02
CA VAL A 344 -22.32 -19.82 20.69
C VAL A 344 -20.97 -19.20 20.31
N LEU A 345 -20.33 -18.48 21.24
CA LEU A 345 -19.06 -17.77 21.01
C LEU A 345 -17.83 -18.71 20.98
N SER A 346 -18.01 -19.99 21.29
CA SER A 346 -17.01 -21.03 21.10
C SER A 346 -16.90 -21.50 19.66
N THR A 347 -17.99 -21.39 18.89
CA THR A 347 -18.09 -21.92 17.52
C THR A 347 -18.21 -20.83 16.46
N THR A 348 -18.76 -19.67 16.80
CA THR A 348 -19.11 -18.62 15.84
C THR A 348 -18.64 -17.22 16.26
N LYS A 349 -18.49 -16.32 15.28
CA LYS A 349 -18.28 -14.88 15.53
C LYS A 349 -19.59 -14.24 15.97
N LEU A 350 -19.53 -13.25 16.86
CA LEU A 350 -20.69 -12.65 17.52
C LEU A 350 -21.83 -12.27 16.56
N ASN A 351 -21.59 -11.43 15.55
CA ASN A 351 -22.65 -10.98 14.63
C ASN A 351 -23.28 -12.14 13.82
N ARG A 352 -22.51 -13.17 13.47
CA ARG A 352 -23.01 -14.36 12.76
C ARG A 352 -23.73 -15.34 13.69
N GLY A 353 -23.41 -15.32 14.99
CA GLY A 353 -23.97 -16.22 16.00
C GLY A 353 -25.40 -15.90 16.42
N ARG A 354 -25.99 -14.78 15.98
CA ARG A 354 -27.31 -14.32 16.45
C ARG A 354 -28.42 -15.35 16.23
N LYS A 355 -28.45 -16.00 15.05
CA LYS A 355 -29.45 -17.04 14.75
C LYS A 355 -29.31 -18.22 15.73
N LEU A 356 -28.11 -18.77 15.84
CA LEU A 356 -27.82 -19.89 16.75
C LEU A 356 -28.11 -19.53 18.23
N ALA A 357 -27.77 -18.32 18.66
CA ALA A 357 -28.08 -17.84 19.99
C ALA A 357 -29.59 -17.80 20.26
N THR A 358 -30.37 -17.33 19.27
CA THR A 358 -31.83 -17.32 19.36
C THR A 358 -32.37 -18.74 19.47
N ASP A 359 -31.91 -19.64 18.60
CA ASP A 359 -32.36 -21.04 18.57
C ASP A 359 -32.08 -21.76 19.90
N LEU A 360 -30.91 -21.53 20.50
CA LEU A 360 -30.54 -22.09 21.80
C LEU A 360 -31.36 -21.51 22.96
N VAL A 361 -31.63 -20.20 22.96
CA VAL A 361 -32.49 -19.55 23.98
C VAL A 361 -33.92 -20.08 23.88
N VAL A 362 -34.47 -20.19 22.67
CA VAL A 362 -35.80 -20.77 22.43
C VAL A 362 -35.83 -22.22 22.91
N GLY A 363 -34.84 -23.04 22.54
CA GLY A 363 -34.74 -24.42 23.00
C GLY A 363 -34.67 -24.56 24.53
N ALA A 364 -33.92 -23.69 25.20
CA ALA A 364 -33.83 -23.68 26.66
C ALA A 364 -35.13 -23.23 27.34
N LEU A 365 -35.88 -22.29 26.74
CA LEU A 365 -37.21 -21.91 27.21
C LEU A 365 -38.22 -23.04 27.03
N LYS A 366 -38.22 -23.70 25.86
CA LYS A 366 -39.09 -24.85 25.58
C LYS A 366 -38.91 -25.99 26.58
N ALA A 367 -37.67 -26.26 26.99
CA ALA A 367 -37.37 -27.30 27.97
C ALA A 367 -37.95 -27.03 29.38
N LYS A 368 -38.49 -25.83 29.62
CA LYS A 368 -39.10 -25.43 30.90
C LYS A 368 -40.63 -25.35 30.88
N ILE A 369 -41.28 -25.71 29.77
CA ILE A 369 -42.74 -25.71 29.69
C ILE A 369 -43.32 -26.88 30.48
N SER A 370 -44.49 -26.68 31.09
CA SER A 370 -45.21 -27.77 31.75
C SER A 370 -45.78 -28.73 30.71
N ASP A 371 -45.70 -30.04 30.97
CA ASP A 371 -46.29 -31.09 30.13
C ASP A 371 -47.83 -30.95 30.00
N ASP A 372 -48.48 -30.26 30.96
CA ASP A 372 -49.92 -30.01 30.98
C ASP A 372 -50.35 -28.81 30.10
N THR A 373 -49.40 -28.13 29.45
CA THR A 373 -49.71 -26.94 28.63
C THR A 373 -50.33 -27.38 27.30
N PRO A 374 -51.54 -26.89 26.93
CA PRO A 374 -52.23 -27.31 25.71
C PRO A 374 -51.66 -26.61 24.47
N VAL A 375 -50.43 -26.93 24.08
CA VAL A 375 -49.73 -26.37 22.93
C VAL A 375 -48.95 -27.46 22.20
N GLU A 376 -49.13 -27.54 20.89
CA GLU A 376 -48.37 -28.46 20.06
C GLU A 376 -46.89 -28.05 19.96
N PRO A 377 -45.91 -28.98 19.91
CA PRO A 377 -44.48 -28.65 19.92
C PRO A 377 -44.01 -27.71 18.80
N HIS A 378 -44.69 -27.73 17.64
CA HIS A 378 -44.39 -26.87 16.50
C HIS A 378 -44.90 -25.44 16.71
N GLU A 379 -46.14 -25.28 17.21
CA GLU A 379 -46.72 -23.97 17.57
C GLU A 379 -45.94 -23.30 18.70
N LEU A 380 -45.33 -24.10 19.59
CA LEU A 380 -44.53 -23.59 20.69
C LEU A 380 -43.26 -22.84 20.23
N ASP A 381 -42.62 -23.24 19.11
CA ASP A 381 -41.46 -22.48 18.60
C ASP A 381 -41.87 -21.07 18.22
N ASP A 382 -42.93 -20.98 17.43
CA ASP A 382 -43.40 -19.73 16.85
C ASP A 382 -43.91 -18.80 17.94
N LEU A 383 -44.68 -19.31 18.91
CA LEU A 383 -45.17 -18.53 20.05
C LEU A 383 -44.04 -17.94 20.90
N ILE A 384 -42.96 -18.69 21.13
CA ILE A 384 -41.80 -18.19 21.88
C ILE A 384 -41.00 -17.20 21.02
N ARG A 385 -40.73 -17.55 19.75
CA ARG A 385 -39.92 -16.77 18.82
C ARG A 385 -40.54 -15.41 18.50
N GLU A 386 -41.85 -15.36 18.33
CA GLU A 386 -42.59 -14.12 18.02
C GLU A 386 -42.91 -13.29 19.28
N HIS A 387 -42.66 -13.82 20.47
CA HIS A 387 -42.96 -13.12 21.71
C HIS A 387 -42.17 -11.80 21.82
N PRO A 388 -42.83 -10.64 22.02
CA PRO A 388 -42.17 -9.34 22.06
C PRO A 388 -41.05 -9.24 23.11
N ALA A 389 -41.24 -9.86 24.28
CA ALA A 389 -40.23 -9.86 25.33
C ALA A 389 -38.93 -10.59 24.92
N LEU A 390 -39.03 -11.67 24.13
CA LEU A 390 -37.85 -12.37 23.61
C LEU A 390 -37.15 -11.50 22.56
N GLN A 391 -37.90 -10.90 21.63
CA GLN A 391 -37.33 -10.05 20.59
C GLN A 391 -36.59 -8.84 21.19
N MET A 392 -37.21 -8.17 22.17
CA MET A 392 -36.58 -7.07 22.92
C MET A 392 -35.33 -7.55 23.66
N PHE A 393 -35.41 -8.70 24.35
CA PHE A 393 -34.28 -9.27 25.06
C PHE A 393 -33.12 -9.62 24.10
N MET A 394 -33.38 -10.28 22.98
CA MET A 394 -32.35 -10.63 22.00
C MET A 394 -31.73 -9.39 21.33
N ASN A 395 -32.47 -8.30 21.20
CA ASN A 395 -31.94 -7.01 20.74
C ASN A 395 -30.96 -6.38 21.77
N ALA A 396 -31.21 -6.54 23.07
CA ALA A 396 -30.32 -6.03 24.12
C ALA A 396 -29.15 -6.96 24.44
N TRP A 397 -29.40 -8.28 24.47
CA TRP A 397 -28.44 -9.31 24.88
C TRP A 397 -27.49 -9.73 23.75
N TRP A 398 -27.99 -9.75 22.51
CA TRP A 398 -27.20 -10.10 21.31
C TRP A 398 -27.32 -9.08 20.17
N PRO A 399 -27.06 -7.79 20.40
CA PRO A 399 -27.11 -6.79 19.35
C PRO A 399 -26.04 -7.04 18.28
N SER A 400 -26.27 -6.52 17.07
CA SER A 400 -25.20 -6.41 16.08
C SER A 400 -24.17 -5.38 16.55
N LEU A 401 -22.89 -5.74 16.51
CA LEU A 401 -21.80 -4.89 16.97
C LEU A 401 -20.96 -4.39 15.79
N THR A 402 -20.65 -3.10 15.85
CA THR A 402 -19.62 -2.44 15.03
C THR A 402 -18.32 -2.33 15.86
N ALA A 403 -17.17 -2.24 15.19
CA ALA A 403 -15.88 -2.13 15.88
C ALA A 403 -15.82 -0.88 16.77
N THR A 404 -16.27 0.26 16.24
CA THR A 404 -16.35 1.54 16.97
C THR A 404 -17.23 1.44 18.21
N ARG A 405 -18.39 0.79 18.13
CA ARG A 405 -19.26 0.58 19.31
C ARG A 405 -18.61 -0.31 20.35
N VAL A 406 -17.82 -1.30 19.96
CA VAL A 406 -17.07 -2.16 20.89
C VAL A 406 -15.95 -1.37 21.56
N LEU A 407 -15.12 -0.67 20.78
CA LEU A 407 -14.00 0.12 21.29
C LEU A 407 -14.45 1.26 22.20
N ALA A 408 -15.59 1.90 21.90
CA ALA A 408 -16.14 2.97 22.73
C ALA A 408 -16.42 2.54 24.18
N ARG A 409 -16.65 1.26 24.42
CA ARG A 409 -16.85 0.72 25.77
C ARG A 409 -15.59 0.76 26.62
N LEU A 410 -14.41 0.80 26.01
CA LEU A 410 -13.14 0.97 26.73
C LEU A 410 -13.01 2.35 27.38
N ALA A 411 -13.93 3.29 27.13
CA ALA A 411 -14.03 4.53 27.89
C ALA A 411 -14.42 4.30 29.36
N ASP A 412 -15.06 3.17 29.71
CA ASP A 412 -15.41 2.83 31.09
C ASP A 412 -14.22 2.14 31.80
N PRO A 413 -13.61 2.78 32.83
CA PRO A 413 -12.51 2.19 33.58
C PRO A 413 -12.89 0.88 34.29
N ALA A 414 -14.15 0.71 34.72
CA ALA A 414 -14.59 -0.51 35.40
C ALA A 414 -14.59 -1.70 34.43
N LEU A 415 -15.11 -1.50 33.22
CA LEU A 415 -15.05 -2.50 32.16
C LEU A 415 -13.61 -2.81 31.75
N VAL A 416 -12.75 -1.80 31.61
CA VAL A 416 -11.32 -2.02 31.30
C VAL A 416 -10.67 -2.90 32.37
N ALA A 417 -10.89 -2.63 33.65
CA ALA A 417 -10.37 -3.45 34.74
C ALA A 417 -10.87 -4.91 34.68
N GLN A 418 -12.12 -5.12 34.26
CA GLN A 418 -12.71 -6.44 34.08
C GLN A 418 -12.08 -7.22 32.92
N VAL A 419 -11.85 -6.58 31.77
CA VAL A 419 -11.42 -7.28 30.55
C VAL A 419 -9.90 -7.32 30.38
N ALA A 420 -9.17 -6.37 30.97
CA ALA A 420 -7.74 -6.15 30.74
C ALA A 420 -6.85 -6.54 31.92
N GLY A 421 -7.08 -7.72 32.50
CA GLY A 421 -6.30 -8.23 33.65
C GLY A 421 -4.80 -8.42 33.39
N GLU A 422 -4.38 -8.52 32.12
CA GLU A 422 -2.96 -8.57 31.72
C GLU A 422 -2.26 -7.20 31.62
N LEU A 423 -3.02 -6.10 31.77
CA LEU A 423 -2.49 -4.74 31.78
C LEU A 423 -2.24 -4.27 33.21
N SER A 424 -1.18 -3.50 33.42
CA SER A 424 -0.93 -2.80 34.69
C SER A 424 -2.03 -1.76 34.96
N ALA A 425 -2.19 -1.36 36.23
CA ALA A 425 -3.16 -0.31 36.59
C ALA A 425 -2.88 1.04 35.91
N GLU A 426 -1.63 1.28 35.49
CA GLU A 426 -1.26 2.46 34.71
C GLU A 426 -1.65 2.30 33.23
N GLU A 427 -1.35 1.14 32.63
CA GLU A 427 -1.75 0.78 31.26
C GLU A 427 -3.28 0.82 31.10
N GLN A 428 -4.03 0.30 32.07
CA GLN A 428 -5.50 0.33 32.09
C GLN A 428 -6.05 1.77 32.12
N ARG A 429 -5.50 2.63 32.99
CA ARG A 429 -5.90 4.04 33.06
C ARG A 429 -5.58 4.79 31.77
N ALA A 430 -4.40 4.57 31.18
CA ALA A 430 -4.01 5.17 29.92
C ALA A 430 -4.93 4.72 28.77
N LEU A 431 -5.28 3.43 28.71
CA LEU A 431 -6.21 2.90 27.73
C LEU A 431 -7.59 3.55 27.87
N ALA A 432 -8.16 3.61 29.08
CA ALA A 432 -9.47 4.22 29.31
C ALA A 432 -9.46 5.72 28.98
N ALA A 433 -8.43 6.45 29.43
CA ALA A 433 -8.28 7.88 29.16
C ALA A 433 -8.20 8.20 27.66
N SER A 434 -7.61 7.32 26.84
CA SER A 434 -7.51 7.52 25.39
C SER A 434 -8.86 7.60 24.67
N TYR A 435 -9.93 7.12 25.30
CA TYR A 435 -11.31 7.18 24.81
C TYR A 435 -12.17 8.25 25.50
N GLY A 436 -11.61 9.02 26.45
CA GLY A 436 -12.36 10.03 27.21
C GLY A 436 -12.99 11.13 26.35
N TRP A 437 -12.45 11.37 25.15
CA TRP A 437 -13.01 12.28 24.15
C TRP A 437 -14.41 11.89 23.66
N LEU A 438 -14.83 10.63 23.81
CA LEU A 438 -16.18 10.20 23.44
C LEU A 438 -17.24 10.90 24.28
N ALA A 439 -16.96 11.16 25.56
CA ALA A 439 -17.87 11.85 26.46
C ALA A 439 -18.17 13.29 26.02
N THR A 440 -17.23 13.94 25.32
CA THR A 440 -17.37 15.32 24.85
C THR A 440 -17.82 15.42 23.39
N SER A 441 -17.86 14.32 22.65
CA SER A 441 -18.16 14.33 21.21
C SER A 441 -19.62 14.65 20.87
N GLY A 442 -20.57 14.28 21.73
CA GLY A 442 -22.01 14.42 21.45
C GLY A 442 -22.53 13.56 20.29
N GLU A 443 -21.65 12.76 19.67
CA GLU A 443 -21.95 11.91 18.51
C GLU A 443 -22.04 10.44 18.94
N THR A 444 -22.81 9.64 18.19
CA THR A 444 -22.77 8.18 18.35
C THR A 444 -21.37 7.67 17.96
N PRO A 445 -20.81 6.64 18.63
CA PRO A 445 -19.48 6.10 18.32
C PRO A 445 -19.23 5.76 16.84
N GLU A 446 -20.30 5.41 16.11
CA GLU A 446 -20.27 5.06 14.69
C GLU A 446 -20.02 6.27 13.77
N ASN A 447 -20.40 7.46 14.21
CA ASN A 447 -20.22 8.72 13.47
C ASN A 447 -19.05 9.56 14.01
N ALA A 448 -18.57 9.20 15.20
CA ALA A 448 -17.53 9.91 15.92
C ALA A 448 -16.22 9.96 15.11
N ARG A 449 -15.65 11.16 14.93
CA ARG A 449 -14.42 11.38 14.13
C ARG A 449 -13.13 11.46 14.96
N GLY A 450 -13.21 11.26 16.26
CA GLY A 450 -12.07 11.41 17.16
C GLY A 450 -11.18 10.19 17.31
N TRP A 451 -11.37 9.09 16.59
CA TRP A 451 -10.55 7.89 16.69
C TRP A 451 -9.07 8.17 16.43
N SER A 452 -8.16 7.48 17.11
CA SER A 452 -6.72 7.62 16.92
C SER A 452 -6.18 6.69 15.82
N VAL A 453 -4.96 6.95 15.37
CA VAL A 453 -4.20 6.04 14.50
C VAL A 453 -4.09 4.64 15.13
N ALA A 454 -3.92 4.56 16.45
CA ALA A 454 -3.78 3.29 17.15
C ALA A 454 -5.13 2.53 17.25
N ASP A 455 -6.26 3.25 17.23
CA ASP A 455 -7.60 2.63 17.19
C ASP A 455 -7.87 1.93 15.86
N ILE A 456 -7.30 2.42 14.76
CA ILE A 456 -7.49 1.87 13.42
C ILE A 456 -6.90 0.46 13.28
N ALA A 457 -5.91 0.13 14.12
CA ALA A 457 -5.31 -1.20 14.16
C ALA A 457 -6.14 -2.24 14.94
N LEU A 458 -7.12 -1.81 15.75
CA LEU A 458 -7.94 -2.64 16.63
C LEU A 458 -9.26 -3.04 15.98
#